data_AF-A0A928CQY8-F1
#
_entry.id   AF-A0A928CQY8-F1
#
_cell.length_a   1.000
_cell.length_b   1.000
_cell.length_c   1.000
_cell.angle_alpha   90.00
_cell.angle_beta   90.00
_cell.angle_gamma   90.00
#
_symmetry.space_group_name_H-M   'P 1'
#
loop_
_entity.id
_entity.type
_entity.pdbx_description
1 polymer ?
#
loop_
_entity_poly.entity_id
_entity_poly.type
_entity_poly.pdbx_seq_one_letter_code
_entity_poly.pdbx_strand_id
1 'polypeptide(L)'
;MAFFDFGRLDIILLALAFAAILLIRSRWRCALVLIPVMVTAGVLIHEVFWFFYVPTIFAWSVFYARRSDKKSFLLPVCVVLGCVVSLGLFFLMRKNMPGGGEIMAFMSGKNQLTHTSDSIMSFSMYAGDGVKPKSYLDHFNEVFFTTSAGMLNDLKASLAAFAVCIILPVWIFMKLFDAGRDRQEKLKTVLLFLASLSPLGLCVIAFDFGRWCTAAMWCVFLTLFSLISVYHDRKISIPRGLMIFQIILLAVLAMGKCTELCFWRF
;
A
#
# COMPACT_ATOMS: atom_id res chain seq x y z
N MET A 1 -5.25 -15.04 -26.20
CA MET A 1 -5.18 -14.98 -24.73
C MET A 1 -4.50 -13.66 -24.37
N ALA A 2 -5.28 -12.63 -24.07
CA ALA A 2 -4.71 -11.41 -23.49
C ALA A 2 -4.37 -11.74 -22.04
N PHE A 3 -3.10 -11.62 -21.66
CA PHE A 3 -2.73 -11.67 -20.24
C PHE A 3 -3.51 -10.54 -19.54
N PHE A 4 -4.41 -10.90 -18.63
CA PHE A 4 -5.08 -9.93 -17.77
C PHE A 4 -4.00 -9.15 -17.01
N ASP A 5 -3.94 -7.84 -17.25
CA ASP A 5 -2.91 -6.91 -16.74
C ASP A 5 -3.17 -6.53 -15.26
N PHE A 6 -3.62 -7.51 -14.47
CA PHE A 6 -3.99 -7.35 -13.06
C PHE A 6 -2.72 -7.11 -12.22
N GLY A 7 -2.69 -6.01 -11.47
CA GLY A 7 -1.59 -5.68 -10.55
C GLY A 7 -0.42 -4.87 -11.15
N ARG A 8 -0.44 -4.51 -12.45
CA ARG A 8 0.61 -3.66 -13.05
C ARG A 8 0.76 -2.33 -12.34
N LEU A 9 -0.36 -1.69 -11.98
CA LEU A 9 -0.35 -0.44 -11.23
C LEU A 9 0.25 -0.65 -9.83
N ASP A 10 -0.09 -1.72 -9.13
CA ASP A 10 0.46 -2.00 -7.78
C ASP A 10 1.97 -2.19 -7.79
N ILE A 11 2.52 -2.85 -8.81
CA ILE A 11 3.97 -2.99 -8.97
C ILE A 11 4.63 -1.62 -9.17
N ILE A 12 4.03 -0.74 -9.97
CA ILE A 12 4.53 0.64 -10.17
C ILE A 12 4.47 1.42 -8.86
N LEU A 13 3.36 1.34 -8.10
CA LEU A 13 3.22 1.99 -6.81
C LEU A 13 4.27 1.48 -5.81
N LEU A 14 4.47 0.16 -5.73
CA LEU A 14 5.49 -0.44 -4.88
C LEU A 14 6.90 0.03 -5.27
N ALA A 15 7.20 0.11 -6.57
CA ALA A 15 8.48 0.61 -7.06
C ALA A 15 8.72 2.08 -6.70
N LEU A 16 7.68 2.93 -6.81
CA LEU A 16 7.74 4.33 -6.37
C LEU A 16 8.00 4.44 -4.87
N ALA A 17 7.32 3.63 -4.05
CA ALA A 17 7.51 3.59 -2.61
C ALA A 17 8.94 3.16 -2.24
N PHE A 18 9.45 2.11 -2.89
CA PHE A 18 10.81 1.63 -2.68
C PHE A 18 11.85 2.68 -3.05
N ALA A 19 11.68 3.32 -4.22
CA ALA A 19 12.57 4.39 -4.67
C ALA A 19 12.55 5.59 -3.71
N ALA A 20 11.39 5.99 -3.19
CA ALA A 20 11.27 7.05 -2.20
C ALA A 20 12.03 6.73 -0.90
N ILE A 21 11.90 5.50 -0.38
CA ILE A 21 12.63 5.05 0.82
C ILE A 21 14.14 5.03 0.57
N LEU A 22 14.60 4.55 -0.59
CA LEU A 22 16.01 4.55 -0.98
C LEU A 22 16.57 5.97 -1.13
N LEU A 23 15.80 6.91 -1.67
CA LEU A 23 16.18 8.33 -1.78
C LEU A 23 16.35 8.98 -0.40
N ILE A 24 15.41 8.71 0.52
CA ILE A 24 15.49 9.16 1.91
C ILE A 24 16.77 8.62 2.57
N ARG A 25 17.05 7.32 2.39
CA ARG A 25 18.21 6.66 2.99
C ARG A 25 19.54 7.13 2.41
N SER A 26 19.63 7.26 1.09
CA SER A 26 20.87 7.66 0.39
C SER A 26 21.25 9.13 0.62
N ARG A 27 20.35 9.93 1.20
CA ARG A 27 20.53 11.38 1.40
C ARG A 27 20.91 12.09 0.11
N TRP A 28 20.35 11.63 -1.00
CA TRP A 28 20.69 12.20 -2.29
C TRP A 28 20.24 13.65 -2.35
N ARG A 29 21.04 14.51 -3.01
CA ARG A 29 20.79 15.96 -3.04
C ARG A 29 19.42 16.30 -3.63
N CYS A 30 18.95 15.48 -4.56
CA CYS A 30 17.67 15.64 -5.23
C CYS A 30 16.48 15.05 -4.45
N ALA A 31 16.70 14.40 -3.29
CA ALA A 31 15.63 13.74 -2.54
C ALA A 31 14.50 14.71 -2.15
N LEU A 32 14.84 15.95 -1.77
CA LEU A 32 13.85 16.98 -1.42
C LEU A 32 12.92 17.36 -2.58
N VAL A 33 13.37 17.20 -3.82
CA VAL A 33 12.57 17.47 -5.03
C VAL A 33 11.86 16.21 -5.52
N LEU A 34 12.53 15.06 -5.48
CA LEU A 34 11.99 13.81 -6.03
C LEU A 34 10.94 13.15 -5.13
N ILE A 35 11.06 13.26 -3.81
CA ILE A 35 10.06 12.71 -2.87
C ILE A 35 8.66 13.30 -3.11
N PRO A 36 8.44 14.63 -3.16
CA PRO A 36 7.11 15.18 -3.40
C PRO A 36 6.58 14.81 -4.79
N VAL A 37 7.47 14.73 -5.80
CA VAL A 37 7.11 14.28 -7.16
C VAL A 37 6.64 12.82 -7.14
N MET A 38 7.38 11.93 -6.48
CA MET A 38 7.02 10.50 -6.37
C MET A 38 5.73 10.28 -5.59
N VAL A 39 5.54 10.99 -4.47
CA VAL A 39 4.29 10.93 -3.71
C VAL A 39 3.12 11.41 -4.56
N THR A 40 3.29 12.54 -5.27
CA THR A 40 2.24 13.08 -6.14
C THR A 40 1.93 12.11 -7.28
N ALA A 41 2.95 11.59 -7.97
CA ALA A 41 2.78 10.63 -9.06
C ALA A 41 2.11 9.34 -8.59
N GLY A 42 2.52 8.79 -7.44
CA GLY A 42 1.91 7.58 -6.88
C GLY A 42 0.41 7.76 -6.62
N VAL A 43 0.02 8.90 -6.04
CA VAL A 43 -1.39 9.22 -5.78
C VAL A 43 -2.18 9.44 -7.08
N LEU A 44 -1.57 10.08 -8.09
CA LEU A 44 -2.22 10.28 -9.39
C LEU A 44 -2.39 8.98 -10.18
N ILE A 45 -1.49 8.01 -9.98
CA ILE A 45 -1.64 6.66 -10.55
C ILE A 45 -2.78 5.93 -9.84
N HIS A 46 -2.83 5.99 -8.51
CA HIS A 46 -3.90 5.44 -7.71
C HIS A 46 -3.97 6.10 -6.32
N GLU A 47 -5.14 6.60 -5.96
CA GLU A 47 -5.43 7.31 -4.72
C GLU A 47 -5.15 6.49 -3.46
N VAL A 48 -5.22 5.15 -3.55
CA VAL A 48 -4.88 4.24 -2.44
C VAL A 48 -3.42 4.36 -1.99
N PHE A 49 -2.54 4.97 -2.81
CA PHE A 49 -1.14 5.23 -2.47
C PHE A 49 -1.01 6.04 -1.16
N TRP A 50 -1.96 6.96 -0.89
CA TRP A 50 -2.02 7.71 0.38
C TRP A 50 -2.14 6.80 1.59
N PHE A 51 -2.91 5.72 1.49
CA PHE A 51 -3.12 4.79 2.59
C PHE A 51 -2.03 3.72 2.63
N PHE A 52 -1.45 3.40 1.47
CA PHE A 52 -0.54 2.28 1.34
C PHE A 52 0.89 2.59 1.73
N TYR A 53 1.44 3.63 1.12
CA TYR A 53 2.88 3.83 1.11
C TYR A 53 3.28 5.14 1.78
N VAL A 54 2.43 6.17 1.72
CA VAL A 54 2.72 7.47 2.34
C VAL A 54 3.01 7.37 3.84
N PRO A 55 2.27 6.60 4.68
CA PRO A 55 2.58 6.49 6.10
C PRO A 55 3.98 5.91 6.33
N THR A 56 4.36 4.90 5.55
CA THR A 56 5.69 4.28 5.61
C THR A 56 6.79 5.25 5.15
N ILE A 57 6.60 5.93 4.01
CA ILE A 57 7.54 6.93 3.48
C ILE A 57 7.72 8.08 4.49
N PHE A 58 6.62 8.54 5.09
CA PHE A 58 6.64 9.59 6.12
C PHE A 58 7.40 9.12 7.37
N ALA A 59 7.11 7.92 7.88
CA ALA A 59 7.83 7.37 9.03
C ALA A 59 9.34 7.24 8.77
N TRP A 60 9.75 6.84 7.56
CA TRP A 60 11.15 6.83 7.14
C TRP A 60 11.77 8.24 7.08
N SER A 61 11.03 9.22 6.57
CA SER A 61 11.50 10.61 6.52
C SER A 61 11.73 11.18 7.93
N VAL A 62 10.84 10.86 8.88
CA VAL A 62 10.97 11.24 10.31
C VAL A 62 12.10 10.47 10.98
N PHE A 63 12.28 9.18 10.66
CA PHE A 63 13.36 8.35 11.19
C PHE A 63 14.73 8.98 10.92
N TYR A 64 14.94 9.45 9.68
CA TYR A 64 16.18 10.07 9.21
C TYR A 64 16.31 11.57 9.52
N ALA A 65 15.23 12.24 9.91
CA ALA A 65 15.29 13.60 10.43
C ALA A 65 16.11 13.63 11.73
N ARG A 66 17.31 14.21 11.68
CA ARG A 66 18.19 14.41 12.84
C ARG A 66 17.95 15.81 13.40
N ARG A 67 17.84 15.88 14.73
CA ARG A 67 17.66 17.16 15.46
C ARG A 67 18.78 18.18 15.19
N SER A 68 19.98 17.73 14.82
CA SER A 68 21.13 18.59 14.52
C SER A 68 21.28 19.00 13.05
N ASP A 69 20.51 18.39 12.12
CA ASP A 69 20.60 18.68 10.68
C ASP A 69 19.30 19.31 10.19
N LYS A 70 19.29 20.64 10.04
CA LYS A 70 18.14 21.41 9.56
C LYS A 70 17.62 20.92 8.21
N LYS A 71 18.49 20.40 7.33
CA LYS A 71 18.06 19.91 6.01
C LYS A 71 17.31 18.59 6.10
N SER A 72 17.64 17.76 7.11
CA SER A 72 16.95 16.48 7.32
C SER A 72 15.49 16.65 7.78
N PHE A 73 15.14 17.76 8.43
CA PHE A 73 13.76 18.11 8.77
C PHE A 73 12.90 18.45 7.55
N LEU A 74 13.52 18.82 6.42
CA LEU A 74 12.78 19.11 5.19
C LEU A 74 12.19 17.85 4.55
N LEU A 75 12.71 16.65 4.86
CA LEU A 75 12.20 15.40 4.30
C LEU A 75 10.71 15.14 4.63
N PRO A 76 10.28 15.13 5.91
CA PRO A 76 8.86 14.97 6.24
C PRO A 76 7.99 16.11 5.68
N VAL A 77 8.52 17.34 5.65
CA VAL A 77 7.82 18.48 5.03
C VAL A 77 7.55 18.24 3.54
N CYS A 78 8.52 17.68 2.82
CA CYS A 78 8.37 17.35 1.40
C CYS A 78 7.35 16.24 1.16
N VAL A 79 7.27 15.24 2.04
CA VAL A 79 6.21 14.21 1.96
C VAL A 79 4.83 14.84 2.13
N VAL A 80 4.65 15.68 3.15
CA VAL A 80 3.39 16.41 3.39
C VAL A 80 3.04 17.31 2.22
N LEU A 81 4.03 18.02 1.65
CA LEU A 81 3.83 18.85 0.47
C LEU A 81 3.33 18.03 -0.73
N GLY A 82 3.90 16.85 -0.98
CA GLY A 82 3.41 15.93 -2.00
C GLY A 82 1.96 15.51 -1.78
N CYS A 83 1.54 15.26 -0.54
CA CYS A 83 0.15 14.99 -0.19
C CYS A 83 -0.77 16.19 -0.47
N VAL A 84 -0.35 17.40 -0.08
CA VAL A 84 -1.14 18.63 -0.32
C VAL A 84 -1.29 18.92 -1.80
N VAL A 85 -0.20 18.80 -2.58
CA VAL A 85 -0.23 18.99 -4.04
C VAL A 85 -1.12 17.95 -4.70
N SER A 86 -0.98 16.67 -4.35
CA SER A 86 -1.84 15.61 -4.89
C SER A 86 -3.31 15.80 -4.53
N LEU A 87 -3.65 16.26 -3.32
CA LEU A 87 -5.02 16.63 -2.96
C LEU A 87 -5.56 17.75 -3.86
N GLY A 88 -4.79 18.82 -4.05
CA GLY A 88 -5.18 19.93 -4.92
C GLY A 88 -5.42 19.49 -6.37
N LEU A 89 -4.53 18.65 -6.91
CA LEU A 89 -4.68 18.05 -8.24
C LEU A 89 -5.89 17.12 -8.31
N PHE A 90 -6.13 16.30 -7.31
CA PHE A 90 -7.28 15.40 -7.25
C PHE A 90 -8.60 16.17 -7.29
N PHE A 91 -8.72 17.27 -6.52
CA PHE A 91 -9.90 18.12 -6.57
C PHE A 91 -10.07 18.83 -7.92
N LEU A 92 -8.97 19.24 -8.56
CA LEU A 92 -9.02 19.83 -9.90
C LEU A 92 -9.45 18.81 -10.96
N MET A 93 -8.91 17.59 -10.91
CA MET A 93 -9.28 16.50 -11.80
C MET A 93 -10.74 16.08 -11.60
N ARG A 94 -11.20 16.01 -10.35
CA ARG A 94 -12.60 15.66 -10.04
C ARG A 94 -13.61 16.64 -10.64
N LYS A 95 -13.27 17.93 -10.72
CA LYS A 95 -14.13 18.94 -11.39
C LYS A 95 -14.29 18.69 -12.88
N ASN A 96 -13.32 18.03 -13.51
CA ASN A 96 -13.28 17.74 -14.94
C ASN A 96 -13.55 16.25 -15.25
N MET A 97 -13.98 15.47 -14.25
CA MET A 97 -14.21 14.04 -14.43
C MET A 97 -15.53 13.84 -15.21
N PRO A 98 -15.54 12.99 -16.26
CA PRO A 98 -16.76 12.65 -16.97
C PRO A 98 -17.81 12.09 -16.01
N GLY A 99 -19.09 12.31 -16.32
CA GLY A 99 -20.18 11.72 -15.54
C GLY A 99 -20.12 10.19 -15.55
N GLY A 100 -20.64 9.52 -14.53
CA GLY A 100 -20.65 8.05 -14.46
C GLY A 100 -21.30 7.40 -15.69
N GLY A 101 -22.36 8.01 -16.23
CA GLY A 101 -22.98 7.58 -17.48
C GLY A 101 -22.08 7.69 -18.72
N GLU A 102 -21.25 8.73 -18.82
CA GLU A 102 -20.29 8.91 -19.92
C GLU A 102 -19.16 7.88 -19.86
N ILE A 103 -18.67 7.58 -18.64
CA ILE A 103 -17.68 6.53 -18.40
C ILE A 103 -18.26 5.17 -18.80
N MET A 104 -19.48 4.86 -18.36
CA MET A 104 -20.18 3.61 -18.73
C MET A 104 -20.40 3.49 -20.24
N ALA A 105 -20.80 4.57 -20.91
CA ALA A 105 -20.98 4.61 -22.36
C ALA A 105 -19.65 4.40 -23.11
N PHE A 106 -18.56 5.01 -22.63
CA PHE A 106 -17.22 4.82 -23.21
C PHE A 106 -16.73 3.38 -23.06
N MET A 107 -16.88 2.79 -21.87
CA MET A 107 -16.41 1.44 -21.58
C MET A 107 -17.22 0.37 -22.34
N SER A 108 -18.54 0.51 -22.38
CA SER A 108 -19.42 -0.38 -23.15
C SER A 108 -19.19 -0.26 -24.67
N GLY A 109 -18.99 0.95 -25.19
CA GLY A 109 -18.71 1.18 -26.61
C GLY A 109 -17.32 0.72 -27.08
N LYS A 110 -16.37 0.51 -26.15
CA LYS A 110 -15.00 0.10 -26.47
C LYS A 110 -14.78 -1.41 -26.46
N ASN A 111 -15.75 -2.24 -26.04
CA ASN A 111 -15.80 -3.71 -26.17
C ASN A 111 -14.47 -4.49 -26.04
N GLN A 112 -13.52 -4.00 -25.23
CA GLN A 112 -12.20 -4.62 -25.03
C GLN A 112 -12.11 -5.39 -23.71
N LEU A 113 -13.18 -5.41 -22.91
CA LEU A 113 -13.24 -6.10 -21.61
C LEU A 113 -14.44 -7.07 -21.46
N THR A 114 -15.33 -7.13 -22.45
CA THR A 114 -16.58 -7.91 -22.43
C THR A 114 -16.44 -9.26 -23.13
N HIS A 115 -15.66 -10.16 -22.52
CA HIS A 115 -15.95 -11.61 -22.68
C HIS A 115 -16.57 -12.20 -21.40
N THR A 116 -16.83 -11.38 -20.40
CA THR A 116 -17.54 -11.74 -19.18
C THR A 116 -18.84 -10.95 -19.12
N SER A 117 -19.94 -11.65 -18.82
CA SER A 117 -21.32 -11.16 -18.85
C SER A 117 -21.50 -9.82 -18.15
N ASP A 118 -22.47 -9.02 -18.64
CA ASP A 118 -22.87 -7.68 -18.18
C ASP A 118 -23.07 -7.52 -16.65
N SER A 119 -23.12 -8.62 -15.90
CA SER A 119 -23.19 -8.66 -14.44
C SER A 119 -21.86 -8.39 -13.71
N ILE A 120 -20.69 -8.64 -14.32
CA ILE A 120 -19.39 -8.58 -13.62
C ILE A 120 -18.78 -7.17 -13.69
N MET A 121 -19.08 -6.39 -14.72
CA MET A 121 -18.62 -5.00 -14.85
C MET A 121 -19.56 -3.98 -14.21
N SER A 122 -20.30 -4.37 -13.17
CA SER A 122 -20.94 -3.36 -12.34
C SER A 122 -19.85 -2.64 -11.53
N PHE A 123 -19.38 -1.52 -12.06
CA PHE A 123 -18.64 -0.50 -11.30
C PHE A 123 -19.39 -0.04 -10.03
N SER A 124 -20.64 -0.48 -9.87
CA SER A 124 -21.48 -0.38 -8.69
C SER A 124 -20.72 -0.58 -7.39
N MET A 125 -19.77 -1.51 -7.30
CA MET A 125 -19.06 -1.79 -6.05
C MET A 125 -17.91 -0.81 -5.70
N TYR A 126 -17.35 -0.07 -6.67
CA TYR A 126 -16.19 0.81 -6.44
C TYR A 126 -16.41 2.28 -6.81
N ALA A 127 -17.15 2.57 -7.89
CA ALA A 127 -17.41 3.93 -8.37
C ALA A 127 -18.87 4.38 -8.17
N GLY A 128 -19.75 3.46 -7.74
CA GLY A 128 -21.20 3.66 -7.72
C GLY A 128 -21.87 3.17 -9.00
N ASP A 129 -23.20 3.24 -9.04
CA ASP A 129 -24.05 2.71 -10.11
C ASP A 129 -24.10 3.59 -11.37
N GLY A 130 -23.20 4.57 -11.49
CA GLY A 130 -23.20 5.56 -12.55
C GLY A 130 -24.21 6.71 -12.35
N VAL A 131 -25.09 6.63 -11.34
CA VAL A 131 -26.09 7.66 -10.99
C VAL A 131 -25.67 8.43 -9.74
N LYS A 132 -25.08 7.75 -8.75
CA LYS A 132 -24.46 8.40 -7.59
C LYS A 132 -23.03 7.91 -7.37
N PRO A 133 -22.03 8.80 -7.30
CA PRO A 133 -20.70 8.39 -6.87
C PRO A 133 -20.76 7.89 -5.43
N LYS A 134 -20.23 6.70 -5.17
CA LYS A 134 -20.07 6.20 -3.80
C LYS A 134 -19.01 7.01 -3.07
N SER A 135 -19.34 7.45 -1.87
CA SER A 135 -18.37 8.01 -0.94
C SER A 135 -17.64 6.89 -0.19
N TYR A 136 -16.50 7.20 0.44
CA TYR A 136 -15.84 6.26 1.35
C TYR A 136 -16.73 5.80 2.51
N LEU A 137 -17.69 6.63 2.93
CA LEU A 137 -18.68 6.25 3.95
C LEU A 137 -19.65 5.19 3.42
N ASP A 138 -20.04 5.27 2.15
CA ASP A 138 -20.90 4.26 1.52
C ASP A 138 -20.15 2.93 1.43
N HIS A 139 -18.87 2.94 1.05
CA HIS A 139 -18.05 1.73 1.04
C HIS A 139 -17.84 1.14 2.44
N PHE A 140 -17.59 1.98 3.44
CA PHE A 140 -17.52 1.54 4.83
C PHE A 140 -18.84 0.87 5.25
N ASN A 141 -19.98 1.53 5.01
CA ASN A 141 -21.28 0.98 5.35
C ASN A 141 -21.54 -0.33 4.61
N GLU A 142 -21.13 -0.47 3.36
CA GLU A 142 -21.28 -1.74 2.64
C GLU A 142 -20.40 -2.84 3.24
N VAL A 143 -19.15 -2.54 3.58
CA VAL A 143 -18.28 -3.51 4.27
C VAL A 143 -18.86 -3.90 5.62
N PHE A 144 -19.48 -2.98 6.37
CA PHE A 144 -19.99 -3.31 7.70
C PHE A 144 -21.40 -3.92 7.69
N PHE A 145 -22.29 -3.50 6.80
CA PHE A 145 -23.72 -3.86 6.81
C PHE A 145 -24.12 -4.84 5.70
N THR A 146 -23.34 -4.98 4.62
CA THR A 146 -23.62 -5.93 3.53
C THR A 146 -22.61 -7.07 3.42
N THR A 147 -21.71 -7.24 4.40
CA THR A 147 -20.79 -8.39 4.44
C THR A 147 -21.58 -9.69 4.51
N SER A 148 -21.59 -10.41 3.39
CA SER A 148 -22.13 -11.76 3.30
C SER A 148 -21.24 -12.74 4.07
N ALA A 149 -21.78 -13.92 4.40
CA ALA A 149 -20.99 -14.99 5.02
C ALA A 149 -19.76 -15.40 4.18
N GLY A 150 -19.83 -15.27 2.85
CA GLY A 150 -18.70 -15.48 1.94
C GLY A 150 -17.59 -14.45 2.15
N MET A 151 -17.93 -13.16 2.08
CA MET A 151 -16.98 -12.06 2.27
C MET A 151 -16.31 -12.07 3.65
N LEU A 152 -17.06 -12.44 4.70
CA LEU A 152 -16.48 -12.58 6.04
C LEU A 152 -15.46 -13.71 6.11
N ASN A 153 -15.70 -14.82 5.40
CA ASN A 153 -14.74 -15.92 5.32
C ASN A 153 -13.49 -15.53 4.54
N ASP A 154 -13.63 -14.74 3.47
CA ASP A 154 -12.48 -14.25 2.68
C ASP A 154 -11.62 -13.27 3.49
N LEU A 155 -12.24 -12.38 4.28
CA LEU A 155 -11.55 -11.51 5.22
C LEU A 155 -10.80 -12.34 6.27
N LYS A 156 -11.47 -13.31 6.92
CA LYS A 156 -10.85 -14.19 7.92
C LYS A 156 -9.68 -14.98 7.33
N ALA A 157 -9.83 -15.54 6.14
CA ALA A 157 -8.77 -16.29 5.46
C ALA A 157 -7.58 -15.39 5.11
N SER A 158 -7.84 -14.17 4.63
CA SER A 158 -6.80 -13.19 4.30
C SER A 158 -6.04 -12.72 5.54
N LEU A 159 -6.75 -12.46 6.65
CA LEU A 159 -6.14 -12.09 7.92
C LEU A 159 -5.37 -13.25 8.56
N ALA A 160 -5.87 -14.49 8.47
CA ALA A 160 -5.17 -15.66 8.95
C ALA A 160 -3.86 -15.89 8.18
N ALA A 161 -3.90 -15.79 6.85
CA ALA A 161 -2.70 -15.88 6.02
C ALA A 161 -1.70 -14.76 6.36
N PHE A 162 -2.18 -13.53 6.52
CA PHE A 162 -1.37 -12.40 6.96
C PHE A 162 -0.73 -12.65 8.35
N ALA A 163 -1.50 -13.15 9.31
CA ALA A 163 -1.05 -13.44 10.66
C ALA A 163 0.10 -14.45 10.65
N VAL A 164 0.03 -15.50 9.83
CA VAL A 164 1.13 -16.47 9.67
C VAL A 164 2.36 -15.81 9.05
N CYS A 165 2.17 -14.97 8.04
CA CYS A 165 3.29 -14.32 7.32
C CYS A 165 3.99 -13.23 8.16
N ILE A 166 3.28 -12.57 9.09
CA ILE A 166 3.84 -11.47 9.87
C ILE A 166 4.62 -11.91 11.12
N ILE A 167 4.51 -13.18 11.55
CA ILE A 167 5.18 -13.67 12.78
C ILE A 167 6.68 -13.40 12.77
N LEU A 168 7.39 -13.80 11.71
CA LEU A 168 8.83 -13.56 11.61
C LEU A 168 9.16 -12.06 11.55
N PRO A 169 8.51 -11.25 10.68
CA PRO A 169 8.70 -9.82 10.68
C PRO A 169 8.55 -9.17 12.06
N VAL A 170 7.50 -9.53 12.79
CA VAL A 170 7.26 -9.07 14.16
C VAL A 170 8.39 -9.49 15.08
N TRP A 171 8.81 -10.75 15.03
CA TRP A 171 9.93 -11.22 15.82
C TRP A 171 11.23 -10.44 15.54
N ILE A 172 11.52 -10.13 14.26
CA ILE A 172 12.67 -9.29 13.88
C ILE A 172 12.50 -7.87 14.43
N PHE A 173 11.31 -7.27 14.29
CA PHE A 173 11.02 -5.95 14.86
C PHE A 173 11.21 -5.91 16.38
N MET A 174 10.78 -6.95 17.10
CA MET A 174 10.99 -7.07 18.54
C MET A 174 12.47 -7.15 18.88
N LYS A 175 13.27 -7.93 18.13
CA LYS A 175 14.74 -7.95 18.31
C LYS A 175 15.38 -6.58 18.05
N LEU A 176 14.91 -5.86 17.03
CA LEU A 176 15.37 -4.50 16.72
C LEU A 176 14.96 -3.49 17.79
N PHE A 177 13.76 -3.64 18.36
CA PHE A 177 13.25 -2.84 19.46
C PHE A 177 14.08 -3.06 20.72
N ASP A 178 14.32 -4.31 21.11
CA ASP A 178 15.13 -4.67 22.28
C ASP A 178 16.58 -4.18 22.15
N ALA A 179 17.13 -4.22 20.94
CA ALA A 179 18.47 -3.72 20.64
C ALA A 179 18.56 -2.18 20.64
N GLY A 180 17.43 -1.46 20.70
CA GLY A 180 17.37 0.00 20.79
C GLY A 180 18.02 0.53 22.07
N ARG A 181 18.97 1.46 21.93
CA ARG A 181 19.76 1.98 23.07
C ARG A 181 18.97 2.95 23.94
N ASP A 182 18.06 3.70 23.33
CA ASP A 182 17.27 4.72 24.00
C ASP A 182 15.78 4.65 23.65
N ARG A 183 14.97 5.43 24.37
CA ARG A 183 13.52 5.50 24.17
C ARG A 183 13.14 6.04 22.78
N GLN A 184 13.96 6.91 22.18
CA GLN A 184 13.66 7.50 20.88
C GLN A 184 13.86 6.50 19.75
N GLU A 185 14.93 5.71 19.77
CA GLU A 185 15.17 4.61 18.83
C GLU A 185 14.05 3.56 18.92
N LYS A 186 13.64 3.19 20.13
CA LYS A 186 12.53 2.27 20.35
C LYS A 186 11.21 2.80 19.77
N LEU A 187 10.88 4.06 20.05
CA LEU A 187 9.69 4.70 19.50
C LEU A 187 9.73 4.75 17.97
N LYS A 188 10.90 5.09 17.39
CA LYS A 188 11.13 5.10 15.95
C LYS A 188 10.89 3.73 15.30
N THR A 189 11.38 2.65 15.93
CA THR A 189 11.14 1.28 15.46
C THR A 189 9.66 0.92 15.48
N VAL A 190 8.95 1.27 16.56
CA VAL A 190 7.48 1.04 16.66
C VAL A 190 6.72 1.83 15.61
N LEU A 191 7.06 3.12 15.42
CA LEU A 191 6.42 3.96 14.41
C LEU A 191 6.61 3.41 12.99
N LEU A 192 7.83 2.95 12.67
CA LEU A 192 8.10 2.31 11.38
C LEU A 192 7.28 1.03 11.19
N PHE A 193 7.19 0.18 12.23
CA PHE A 193 6.38 -1.02 12.18
C PHE A 193 4.90 -0.69 11.95
N LEU A 194 4.30 0.19 12.76
CA LEU A 194 2.89 0.56 12.63
C LEU A 194 2.60 1.23 11.28
N ALA A 195 3.49 2.10 10.81
CA ALA A 195 3.35 2.73 9.49
C ALA A 195 3.38 1.71 8.35
N SER A 196 4.15 0.62 8.49
CA SER A 196 4.20 -0.45 7.49
C SER A 196 2.93 -1.30 7.43
N LEU A 197 2.06 -1.22 8.44
CA LEU A 197 0.75 -1.89 8.47
C LEU A 197 -0.37 -1.07 7.86
N SER A 198 -0.10 0.17 7.40
CA SER A 198 -1.14 1.08 6.93
C SER A 198 -2.02 0.54 5.79
N PRO A 199 -1.56 -0.32 4.86
CA PRO A 199 -2.44 -0.90 3.84
C PRO A 199 -3.60 -1.72 4.42
N LEU A 200 -3.48 -2.29 5.62
CA LEU A 200 -4.57 -3.02 6.29
C LEU A 200 -5.76 -2.12 6.63
N GLY A 201 -5.56 -0.80 6.71
CA GLY A 201 -6.64 0.16 6.87
C GLY A 201 -7.65 0.11 5.72
N LEU A 202 -7.25 -0.36 4.53
CA LEU A 202 -8.21 -0.52 3.42
C LEU A 202 -9.12 -1.73 3.56
N CYS A 203 -8.80 -2.71 4.42
CA CYS A 203 -9.69 -3.84 4.69
C CYS A 203 -11.01 -3.42 5.35
N VAL A 204 -11.10 -2.20 5.90
CA VAL A 204 -12.36 -1.68 6.47
C VAL A 204 -13.18 -0.84 5.49
N ILE A 205 -12.65 -0.54 4.30
CA ILE A 205 -13.29 0.35 3.32
C ILE A 205 -13.33 -0.22 1.89
N ALA A 206 -12.71 -1.36 1.60
CA ALA A 206 -12.76 -1.97 0.27
C ALA A 206 -12.62 -3.49 0.29
N PHE A 207 -13.32 -4.16 -0.62
CA PHE A 207 -13.50 -5.62 -0.67
C PHE A 207 -12.35 -6.44 -1.30
N ASP A 208 -11.11 -5.93 -1.28
CA ASP A 208 -9.93 -6.62 -1.86
C ASP A 208 -8.91 -7.02 -0.77
N PHE A 209 -9.39 -7.81 0.20
CA PHE A 209 -8.63 -8.14 1.42
C PHE A 209 -7.29 -8.82 1.12
N GLY A 210 -7.23 -9.65 0.07
CA GLY A 210 -6.02 -10.35 -0.36
C GLY A 210 -4.93 -9.38 -0.83
N ARG A 211 -5.30 -8.43 -1.70
CA ARG A 211 -4.38 -7.38 -2.19
C ARG A 211 -3.91 -6.48 -1.07
N TRP A 212 -4.80 -6.10 -0.14
CA TRP A 212 -4.48 -5.20 0.97
C TRP A 212 -3.51 -5.85 1.98
N CYS A 213 -3.75 -7.11 2.36
CA CYS A 213 -2.82 -7.88 3.17
C CYS A 213 -1.46 -8.05 2.49
N THR A 214 -1.45 -8.26 1.16
CA THR A 214 -0.21 -8.40 0.39
C THR A 214 0.56 -7.09 0.33
N ALA A 215 -0.11 -5.95 0.13
CA ALA A 215 0.50 -4.63 0.17
C ALA A 215 1.11 -4.33 1.56
N ALA A 216 0.39 -4.64 2.64
CA ALA A 216 0.91 -4.50 4.01
C ALA A 216 2.16 -5.36 4.23
N MET A 217 2.15 -6.60 3.75
CA MET A 217 3.31 -7.48 3.80
C MET A 217 4.53 -6.90 3.06
N TRP A 218 4.34 -6.32 1.87
CA TRP A 218 5.41 -5.64 1.15
C TRP A 218 5.94 -4.43 1.92
N CYS A 219 5.07 -3.59 2.48
CA CYS A 219 5.49 -2.44 3.30
C CYS A 219 6.30 -2.88 4.53
N VAL A 220 5.87 -3.94 5.21
CA VAL A 220 6.58 -4.55 6.35
C VAL A 220 7.96 -5.04 5.91
N PHE A 221 8.04 -5.77 4.79
CA PHE A 221 9.30 -6.30 4.28
C PHE A 221 10.27 -5.18 3.84
N LEU A 222 9.78 -4.19 3.10
CA LEU A 222 10.58 -3.03 2.69
C LEU A 222 11.15 -2.27 3.89
N THR A 223 10.33 -2.10 4.92
CA THR A 223 10.73 -1.45 6.17
C THR A 223 11.78 -2.28 6.89
N LEU A 224 11.58 -3.59 7.05
CA LEU A 224 12.57 -4.46 7.69
C LEU A 224 13.89 -4.52 6.93
N PHE A 225 13.84 -4.72 5.61
CA PHE A 225 15.03 -4.74 4.77
C PHE A 225 15.87 -3.47 4.93
N SER A 226 15.19 -2.32 4.93
CA SER A 226 15.84 -1.03 5.14
C SER A 226 16.36 -0.88 6.57
N LEU A 227 15.61 -1.33 7.58
CA LEU A 227 15.95 -1.17 9.00
C LEU A 227 17.12 -2.08 9.43
N ILE A 228 17.16 -3.32 8.95
CA ILE A 228 18.26 -4.26 9.18
C ILE A 228 19.58 -3.66 8.68
N SER A 229 19.56 -3.01 7.52
CA SER A 229 20.76 -2.39 6.95
C SER A 229 21.30 -1.22 7.80
N VAL A 230 20.42 -0.51 8.51
CA VAL A 230 20.79 0.57 9.44
C VAL A 230 21.40 0.00 10.72
N TYR A 231 20.89 -1.15 11.17
CA TYR A 231 21.32 -1.82 12.39
C TYR A 231 22.29 -2.98 12.13
N HIS A 232 22.98 -2.99 11.00
CA HIS A 232 23.91 -4.06 10.61
C HIS A 232 24.97 -4.33 11.70
N ASP A 233 25.43 -3.30 12.38
CA ASP A 233 26.42 -3.39 13.47
C ASP A 233 25.91 -4.09 14.72
N ARG A 234 24.59 -4.31 14.84
CA ARG A 234 23.94 -4.92 16.02
C ARG A 234 23.95 -6.46 15.99
N LYS A 235 24.59 -7.09 14.98
CA LYS A 235 24.77 -8.55 14.85
C LYS A 235 23.50 -9.37 15.11
N ILE A 236 22.35 -8.89 14.64
CA ILE A 236 21.09 -9.63 14.74
C ILE A 236 21.17 -10.81 13.79
N SER A 237 21.23 -12.03 14.34
CA SER A 237 21.20 -13.26 13.55
C SER A 237 19.80 -13.47 13.00
N ILE A 238 19.63 -13.31 11.69
CA ILE A 238 18.40 -13.63 10.99
C ILE A 238 18.62 -14.94 10.23
N PRO A 239 17.80 -15.98 10.45
CA PRO A 239 17.93 -17.23 9.72
C PRO A 239 17.72 -17.01 8.22
N ARG A 240 18.78 -17.16 7.42
CA ARG A 240 18.75 -16.89 5.96
C ARG A 240 17.69 -17.71 5.23
N GLY A 241 17.53 -18.98 5.59
CA GLY A 241 16.52 -19.87 4.99
C GLY A 241 15.08 -19.39 5.23
N LEU A 242 14.81 -18.82 6.41
CA LEU A 242 13.50 -18.30 6.75
C LEU A 242 13.20 -16.99 6.01
N MET A 243 14.22 -16.13 5.81
CA MET A 243 14.10 -14.92 4.99
C MET A 243 13.83 -15.27 3.51
N ILE A 244 14.55 -16.23 2.95
CA ILE A 244 14.34 -16.70 1.56
C ILE A 244 12.94 -17.30 1.41
N PHE A 245 12.51 -18.13 2.36
CA PHE A 245 11.15 -18.69 2.38
C PHE A 245 10.09 -17.58 2.38
N GLN A 246 10.27 -16.51 3.17
CA GLN A 246 9.34 -15.39 3.17
C GLN A 246 9.34 -14.59 1.87
N ILE A 247 10.50 -14.35 1.25
CA ILE A 247 10.57 -13.68 -0.06
C ILE A 247 9.84 -14.51 -1.12
N ILE A 248 10.04 -15.83 -1.13
CA ILE A 248 9.34 -16.74 -2.05
C ILE A 248 7.84 -16.72 -1.77
N LEU A 249 7.43 -16.82 -0.51
CA LEU A 249 6.02 -16.76 -0.12
C LEU A 249 5.36 -15.44 -0.52
N LEU A 250 6.07 -14.31 -0.37
CA LEU A 250 5.60 -12.99 -0.81
C LEU A 250 5.50 -12.89 -2.32
N ALA A 251 6.48 -13.41 -3.06
CA ALA A 251 6.43 -13.48 -4.52
C ALA A 251 5.25 -14.35 -4.99
N VAL A 252 5.00 -15.49 -4.33
CA VAL A 252 3.87 -16.38 -4.61
C VAL A 252 2.53 -15.73 -4.25
N LEU A 253 2.43 -15.01 -3.12
CA LEU A 253 1.21 -14.28 -2.77
C LEU A 253 0.94 -13.12 -3.74
N ALA A 254 2.00 -12.42 -4.18
CA ALA A 254 1.92 -11.36 -5.18
C ALA A 254 1.52 -11.91 -6.58
N MET A 255 2.03 -13.10 -6.95
CA MET A 255 1.77 -13.74 -8.25
C MET A 255 0.49 -14.58 -8.30
N GLY A 256 0.04 -15.13 -7.16
CA GLY A 256 -1.02 -16.15 -7.11
C GLY A 256 -2.39 -15.64 -6.63
N LYS A 257 -2.47 -14.53 -5.89
CA LYS A 257 -3.75 -14.03 -5.35
C LYS A 257 -4.35 -12.82 -6.08
N CYS A 258 -3.58 -12.12 -6.91
CA CYS A 258 -4.13 -11.12 -7.83
C CYS A 258 -4.90 -11.76 -8.99
N THR A 259 -4.75 -13.08 -9.19
CA THR A 259 -5.25 -13.83 -10.35
C THR A 259 -6.26 -14.93 -10.00
N GLU A 260 -6.23 -15.56 -8.82
CA GLU A 260 -7.08 -16.74 -8.58
C GLU A 260 -8.16 -16.59 -7.50
N LEU A 261 -8.04 -15.67 -6.54
CA LEU A 261 -9.07 -15.51 -5.49
C LEU A 261 -10.32 -14.75 -5.94
N CYS A 262 -10.26 -14.08 -7.09
CA CYS A 262 -11.46 -13.57 -7.77
C CYS A 262 -12.10 -14.60 -8.71
N PHE A 263 -11.46 -15.75 -8.97
CA PHE A 263 -11.91 -16.74 -9.96
C PHE A 263 -12.26 -18.11 -9.39
N TRP A 264 -12.03 -18.36 -8.10
CA TRP A 264 -12.46 -19.61 -7.44
C TRP A 264 -13.67 -19.38 -6.55
N ARG A 265 -14.77 -18.93 -7.16
CA ARG A 265 -16.16 -19.21 -6.72
C ARG A 265 -17.19 -18.69 -7.72
N PHE A 266 -17.09 -19.05 -9.01
CA PHE A 266 -18.25 -19.22 -9.90
C PHE A 266 -17.89 -20.22 -10.99
#